data_AF-A0A023BV62-F1
#
_entry.id   AF-A0A023BV62-F1
#
_cell.length_a   1.000
_cell.length_b   1.000
_cell.length_c   1.000
_cell.angle_alpha   90.00
_cell.angle_beta   90.00
_cell.angle_gamma   90.00
#
_symmetry.space_group_name_H-M   'P 1'
#
loop_
_entity.id
_entity.type
_entity.pdbx_description
1 polymer ?
#
loop_
_entity_poly.entity_id
_entity_poly.type
_entity_poly.pdbx_seq_one_letter_code
_entity_poly.pdbx_strand_id
1 'polypeptide(L)'
;MKEVIVKVTRAFDIDDVKSVILNEIKMDNPNVSYISDTDKILSPKKVKPYLEFDTRLNFFLKNQTTKICLIVNVDNVKKMIHEDVKNKVYKMDPPKGFLFGMSNMEAQAYAPTFSEEDIREKELEISIESNRIYSDLKMSMLEIKNIYGIQIVYN
;
A
#
# COMPACT_ATOMS: atom_id res chain seq x y z
N MET A 1 7.32 -21.13 19.54
CA MET A 1 7.68 -20.29 18.38
C MET A 1 7.07 -18.93 18.61
N LYS A 2 7.84 -17.84 18.51
CA LYS A 2 7.31 -16.49 18.74
C LYS A 2 6.57 -16.04 17.48
N GLU A 3 5.41 -15.41 17.63
CA GLU A 3 4.64 -14.88 16.50
C GLU A 3 4.62 -13.35 16.56
N VAL A 4 4.83 -12.70 15.41
CA VAL A 4 4.69 -11.26 15.22
C VAL A 4 3.47 -11.03 14.34
N ILE A 5 2.49 -10.31 14.87
CA ILE A 5 1.25 -9.99 14.17
C ILE A 5 1.39 -8.58 13.59
N VAL A 6 1.38 -8.49 12.26
CA VAL A 6 1.47 -7.24 11.51
C VAL A 6 0.09 -6.90 10.98
N LYS A 7 -0.48 -5.77 11.39
CA LYS A 7 -1.81 -5.33 10.93
C LYS A 7 -1.68 -4.30 9.82
N VAL A 8 -2.05 -4.69 8.60
CA VAL A 8 -2.15 -3.79 7.45
C VAL A 8 -3.58 -3.28 7.37
N THR A 9 -3.80 -2.12 7.98
CA THR A 9 -5.10 -1.43 7.90
C THR A 9 -5.17 -0.50 6.70
N ARG A 10 -4.03 0.00 6.23
CA ARG A 10 -3.92 1.00 5.17
C ARG A 10 -2.72 0.69 4.28
N ALA A 11 -2.93 0.64 2.96
CA ALA A 11 -1.89 0.47 1.96
C ALA A 11 -2.41 0.91 0.59
N PHE A 12 -1.58 1.64 -0.18
CA PHE A 12 -1.81 1.98 -1.58
C PHE A 12 -1.00 1.08 -2.52
N ASP A 13 0.18 0.65 -2.06
CA ASP A 13 1.09 -0.20 -2.80
C ASP A 13 1.82 -1.20 -1.87
N ILE A 14 2.73 -1.97 -2.45
CA ILE A 14 3.52 -2.96 -1.71
C ILE A 14 4.55 -2.31 -0.78
N ASP A 15 4.99 -1.09 -1.07
CA ASP A 15 6.00 -0.40 -0.28
C ASP A 15 5.44 0.06 1.06
N ASP A 16 4.16 0.44 1.10
CA ASP A 16 3.42 0.65 2.35
C ASP A 16 3.42 -0.62 3.21
N VAL A 17 3.10 -1.78 2.60
CA VAL A 17 3.06 -3.07 3.31
C VAL A 17 4.44 -3.43 3.86
N LYS A 18 5.49 -3.28 3.05
CA LYS A 18 6.88 -3.51 3.46
C LYS A 18 7.26 -2.62 4.64
N SER A 19 6.88 -1.35 4.58
CA SER A 19 7.13 -0.38 5.65
C SER A 19 6.45 -0.80 6.95
N VAL A 20 5.17 -1.18 6.91
CA VAL A 20 4.42 -1.65 8.08
C VAL A 20 5.07 -2.90 8.70
N ILE A 21 5.50 -3.85 7.88
CA ILE A 21 6.23 -5.04 8.36
C ILE A 21 7.52 -4.63 9.07
N LEU A 22 8.35 -3.79 8.44
CA LEU A 22 9.63 -3.35 9.01
C LEU A 22 9.44 -2.59 10.33
N ASN A 23 8.43 -1.73 10.42
CA ASN A 23 8.11 -1.01 11.66
C ASN A 23 7.78 -1.99 12.78
N GLU A 24 6.93 -2.99 12.51
CA GLU A 24 6.47 -3.95 13.53
C GLU A 24 7.62 -4.84 14.04
N ILE A 25 8.55 -5.23 13.16
CA ILE A 25 9.74 -5.99 13.55
C ILE A 25 10.89 -5.09 14.06
N LYS A 26 10.67 -3.77 14.17
CA LYS A 26 11.64 -2.76 14.64
C LYS A 26 12.91 -2.66 13.78
N MET A 27 12.75 -2.76 12.46
CA MET A 27 13.82 -2.65 11.45
C MET A 27 13.62 -1.49 10.49
N ASP A 28 12.76 -0.54 10.85
CA ASP A 28 12.49 0.69 10.09
C ASP A 28 13.53 1.79 10.29
N ASN A 29 14.51 1.59 11.16
CA ASN A 29 15.49 2.61 11.43
C ASN A 29 16.46 2.73 10.22
N PRO A 30 16.51 3.90 9.54
CA PRO A 30 17.37 4.10 8.38
C PRO A 30 18.86 4.13 8.72
N ASN A 31 19.20 4.31 10.00
CA ASN A 31 20.59 4.43 10.47
C ASN A 31 21.17 3.11 11.00
N VAL A 32 20.48 1.98 10.83
CA VAL A 32 20.97 0.67 11.29
C VAL A 32 21.83 0.03 10.21
N SER A 33 23.10 -0.23 10.54
CA SER A 33 23.97 -1.09 9.74
C SER A 33 23.76 -2.55 10.13
N TYR A 34 23.49 -3.40 9.15
CA TYR A 34 23.35 -4.85 9.34
C TYR A 34 24.69 -5.53 9.12
N ILE A 35 25.12 -6.34 10.09
CA ILE A 35 26.28 -7.22 9.94
C ILE A 35 25.72 -8.57 9.49
N SER A 36 25.79 -8.88 8.19
CA SER A 36 25.58 -10.27 7.76
C SER A 36 26.84 -11.10 8.06
N ASP A 37 26.71 -12.43 8.07
CA ASP A 37 27.82 -13.40 8.25
C ASP A 37 28.98 -13.26 7.22
N THR A 38 28.90 -12.29 6.29
CA THR A 38 29.92 -11.98 5.28
C THR A 38 30.55 -10.59 5.42
N ASP A 39 30.56 -10.00 6.62
CA ASP A 39 31.40 -8.83 6.98
C ASP A 39 31.37 -7.67 5.96
N LYS A 40 30.18 -7.25 5.55
CA LYS A 40 29.99 -5.95 4.90
C LYS A 40 29.00 -5.12 5.69
N ILE A 41 29.55 -4.11 6.36
CA ILE A 41 28.81 -2.94 6.82
C ILE A 41 28.19 -2.31 5.57
N LEU A 42 26.89 -2.49 5.38
CA LEU A 42 26.12 -1.57 4.56
C LEU A 42 26.09 -0.26 5.36
N SER A 43 26.99 0.67 4.99
CA SER A 43 26.93 2.04 5.48
C SER A 43 25.50 2.54 5.32
N PRO A 44 24.96 3.32 6.27
CA PRO A 44 23.63 3.90 6.12
C PRO A 44 23.68 4.87 4.94
N LYS A 45 23.44 4.37 3.73
CA LYS A 45 22.97 5.23 2.66
C LYS A 45 21.66 5.79 3.20
N LYS A 46 21.43 7.10 3.07
CA LYS A 46 20.14 7.74 3.38
C LYS A 46 19.05 7.21 2.44
N VAL A 47 18.73 5.93 2.56
CA VAL A 47 17.82 5.16 1.72
C VAL A 47 16.63 4.81 2.59
N LYS A 48 15.43 4.92 2.02
CA LYS A 48 14.22 4.57 2.74
C LYS A 48 14.27 3.08 3.10
N PRO A 49 14.00 2.67 4.36
CA PRO A 49 14.16 1.29 4.83
C PRO A 49 13.47 0.22 3.98
N TYR A 50 12.28 0.51 3.44
CA TYR A 50 11.53 -0.44 2.60
C TYR A 50 12.22 -0.77 1.26
N LEU A 51 13.13 0.08 0.78
CA LEU A 51 13.93 -0.23 -0.42
C LEU A 51 14.96 -1.33 -0.16
N GLU A 52 15.31 -1.56 1.11
CA GLU A 52 16.18 -2.64 1.56
C GLU A 52 15.40 -3.78 2.24
N PHE A 53 14.09 -3.86 1.99
CA PHE A 53 13.19 -4.78 2.67
C PHE A 53 13.70 -6.22 2.65
N ASP A 54 14.12 -6.71 1.48
CA ASP A 54 14.59 -8.09 1.30
C ASP A 54 15.80 -8.39 2.18
N THR A 55 16.78 -7.49 2.23
CA THR A 55 17.98 -7.64 3.05
C THR A 55 17.63 -7.64 4.54
N ARG A 56 16.80 -6.68 4.97
CA ARG A 56 16.40 -6.50 6.38
C ARG A 56 15.58 -7.68 6.88
N LEU A 57 14.58 -8.10 6.11
CA LEU A 57 13.72 -9.21 6.48
C LEU A 57 14.48 -10.54 6.49
N ASN A 58 15.34 -10.80 5.48
CA ASN A 58 16.16 -12.01 5.48
C ASN A 58 17.11 -12.07 6.69
N PHE A 59 17.70 -10.93 7.07
CA PHE A 59 18.53 -10.85 8.28
C PHE A 59 17.72 -11.17 9.55
N PHE A 60 16.50 -10.64 9.67
CA PHE A 60 15.61 -10.93 10.80
C PHE A 60 15.25 -12.41 10.90
N LEU A 61 14.82 -13.00 9.78
CA LEU A 61 14.32 -14.37 9.72
C LEU A 61 15.44 -15.40 9.94
N LYS A 62 16.68 -15.12 9.51
CA LYS A 62 17.84 -15.99 9.78
C LYS A 62 18.23 -16.04 11.25
N ASN A 63 18.08 -14.94 11.97
CA ASN A 63 18.56 -14.79 13.34
C ASN A 63 17.50 -15.07 14.42
N GLN A 64 16.26 -15.39 14.02
CA GLN A 64 15.15 -15.64 14.97
C GLN A 64 14.23 -16.77 14.52
N THR A 65 13.72 -17.55 15.47
CA THR A 65 12.62 -18.52 15.22
C THR A 65 11.26 -17.84 15.38
N THR A 66 11.04 -16.80 14.57
CA THR A 66 9.84 -15.95 14.61
C THR A 66 8.99 -16.17 13.36
N LYS A 67 7.69 -16.39 13.54
CA LYS A 67 6.71 -16.43 12.45
C LYS A 67 6.05 -15.07 12.32
N ILE A 68 5.91 -14.57 11.09
CA ILE A 68 5.21 -13.31 10.81
C ILE A 68 3.83 -13.65 10.26
N CYS A 69 2.79 -13.01 10.81
CA CYS A 69 1.42 -13.08 10.33
C CYS A 69 0.91 -11.69 9.97
N LEU A 70 0.63 -11.48 8.69
CA LEU A 70 -0.02 -10.28 8.14
C LEU A 70 -1.54 -10.43 8.23
N ILE A 71 -2.20 -9.50 8.92
CA ILE A 71 -3.66 -9.36 8.92
C ILE A 71 -4.00 -8.12 8.09
N VAL A 72 -4.69 -8.32 6.98
CA VAL A 72 -5.00 -7.27 6.01
C VAL A 72 -6.48 -6.94 6.08
N ASN A 73 -6.83 -5.68 6.33
CA ASN A 73 -8.21 -5.22 6.20
C ASN A 73 -8.49 -4.92 4.73
N VAL A 74 -9.15 -5.85 4.04
CA VAL A 74 -9.36 -5.77 2.59
C VAL A 74 -10.28 -4.61 2.21
N ASP A 75 -11.36 -4.42 2.97
CA ASP A 75 -12.35 -3.39 2.69
C ASP A 75 -11.75 -1.99 2.79
N ASN A 76 -10.95 -1.75 3.83
CA ASN A 76 -10.32 -0.45 4.00
C ASN A 76 -9.22 -0.20 2.94
N VAL A 77 -8.44 -1.21 2.58
CA VAL A 77 -7.43 -1.10 1.49
C VAL A 77 -8.12 -0.76 0.16
N LYS A 78 -9.19 -1.48 -0.21
CA LYS A 78 -9.95 -1.19 -1.43
C LYS A 78 -10.54 0.22 -1.42
N LYS A 79 -11.14 0.63 -0.30
CA LYS A 79 -11.71 1.97 -0.14
C LYS A 79 -10.64 3.04 -0.33
N MET A 80 -9.47 2.88 0.27
CA MET A 80 -8.36 3.83 0.15
C MET A 80 -7.82 3.94 -1.28
N ILE A 81 -7.60 2.81 -1.95
CA ILE A 81 -7.17 2.80 -3.36
C ILE A 81 -8.21 3.52 -4.22
N HIS A 82 -9.50 3.22 -4.02
CA HIS A 82 -10.58 3.85 -4.77
C HIS A 82 -10.64 5.37 -4.54
N GLU A 83 -10.52 5.83 -3.29
CA GLU A 83 -10.49 7.26 -2.97
C GLU A 83 -9.26 7.95 -3.57
N ASP A 84 -8.09 7.33 -3.57
CA ASP A 84 -6.88 7.89 -4.19
C ASP A 84 -7.01 8.01 -5.72
N VAL A 85 -7.48 6.96 -6.39
CA VAL A 85 -7.74 6.97 -7.84
C VAL A 85 -8.80 8.02 -8.19
N LYS A 86 -9.91 8.05 -7.43
CA LYS A 86 -10.96 9.06 -7.58
C LYS A 86 -10.37 10.47 -7.50
N ASN A 87 -9.57 10.73 -6.48
CA ASN A 87 -8.93 12.03 -6.31
C ASN A 87 -7.98 12.38 -7.46
N LYS A 88 -7.27 11.41 -8.04
CA LYS A 88 -6.39 11.64 -9.19
C LYS A 88 -7.19 11.97 -10.46
N VAL A 89 -8.18 11.15 -10.80
CA VAL A 89 -9.04 11.35 -11.99
C VAL A 89 -9.73 12.71 -11.94
N TYR A 90 -10.33 13.08 -10.81
CA TYR A 90 -11.01 14.36 -10.66
C TYR A 90 -10.05 15.55 -10.44
N LYS A 91 -8.78 15.36 -10.07
CA LYS A 91 -7.79 16.47 -10.00
C LYS A 91 -7.10 16.73 -11.32
N MET A 92 -6.89 15.71 -12.15
CA MET A 92 -6.24 15.86 -13.45
C MET A 92 -7.13 16.59 -14.43
N ASP A 93 -8.45 16.45 -14.29
CA ASP A 93 -9.41 17.22 -15.07
C ASP A 93 -10.67 17.50 -14.23
N PRO A 94 -10.59 18.48 -13.29
CA PRO A 94 -11.71 18.81 -12.43
C PRO A 94 -12.86 19.29 -13.32
N PRO A 95 -14.07 18.74 -13.14
CA PRO A 95 -15.23 19.19 -13.89
C PRO A 95 -15.36 20.72 -13.74
N LYS A 96 -15.63 21.46 -14.83
CA LYS A 96 -15.87 22.90 -14.75
C LYS A 96 -17.01 23.18 -13.76
N GLY A 97 -16.68 23.80 -12.62
CA GLY A 97 -17.60 24.10 -11.52
C GLY A 97 -17.52 23.14 -10.32
N PHE A 98 -16.78 22.05 -10.41
CA PHE A 98 -16.56 21.10 -9.32
C PHE A 98 -15.40 21.57 -8.45
N LEU A 99 -15.71 22.18 -7.30
CA LEU A 99 -14.69 22.52 -6.31
C LEU A 99 -14.33 21.27 -5.50
N PHE A 100 -13.04 21.10 -5.23
CA PHE A 100 -12.51 19.98 -4.46
C PHE A 100 -13.21 19.90 -3.08
N GLY A 101 -13.88 18.78 -2.79
CA GLY A 101 -14.64 18.56 -1.55
C GLY A 101 -16.17 18.68 -1.68
N MET A 102 -16.70 19.03 -2.86
CA MET A 102 -18.14 18.99 -3.12
C MET A 102 -18.69 17.57 -3.29
N SER A 103 -19.89 17.35 -2.79
CA SER A 103 -20.72 16.18 -3.09
C SER A 103 -21.33 16.27 -4.49
N ASN A 104 -21.77 15.12 -5.05
CA ASN A 104 -22.45 15.08 -6.36
C ASN A 104 -23.68 16.00 -6.41
N MET A 105 -24.41 16.11 -5.29
CA MET A 105 -25.61 16.95 -5.20
C MET A 105 -25.26 18.45 -5.24
N GLU A 106 -24.14 18.85 -4.62
CA GLU A 106 -23.64 20.23 -4.67
C GLU A 106 -23.08 20.58 -6.05
N ALA A 107 -22.38 19.66 -6.70
CA ALA A 107 -21.88 19.87 -8.05
C ALA A 107 -23.00 20.10 -9.08
N GLN A 108 -24.09 19.31 -8.99
CA GLN A 108 -25.25 19.45 -9.87
C GLN A 108 -26.03 20.75 -9.63
N ALA A 109 -26.01 21.28 -8.40
CA ALA A 109 -26.71 22.52 -8.05
C ALA A 109 -26.02 23.78 -8.60
N TYR A 110 -24.69 23.77 -8.80
CA TYR A 110 -23.92 24.95 -9.21
C TYR A 110 -23.59 25.03 -10.70
N ALA A 111 -23.50 23.91 -11.42
CA ALA A 111 -23.30 23.89 -12.87
C ALA A 111 -23.76 22.56 -13.51
N PRO A 112 -24.81 22.54 -14.36
CA PRO A 112 -25.20 21.34 -15.09
C PRO A 112 -24.31 21.19 -16.33
N THR A 113 -23.03 20.87 -16.14
CA THR A 113 -22.05 20.89 -17.25
C THR A 113 -21.64 19.52 -17.78
N PHE A 114 -22.11 18.42 -17.19
CA PHE A 114 -21.79 17.06 -17.64
C PHE A 114 -23.06 16.23 -17.85
N SER A 115 -23.02 15.42 -18.90
CA SER A 115 -24.05 14.40 -19.15
C SER A 115 -23.90 13.27 -18.13
N GLU A 116 -24.99 12.53 -17.88
CA GLU A 116 -24.91 11.29 -17.09
C GLU A 116 -23.88 10.31 -17.66
N GLU A 117 -23.65 10.36 -18.98
CA GLU A 117 -22.66 9.53 -19.68
C GLU A 117 -21.23 9.89 -19.28
N ASP A 118 -20.87 11.18 -19.18
CA ASP A 118 -19.52 11.60 -18.79
C ASP A 118 -19.19 11.20 -17.34
N ILE A 119 -20.18 11.29 -16.43
CA ILE A 119 -20.03 10.85 -15.05
C ILE A 119 -19.81 9.35 -15.02
N ARG A 120 -20.59 8.61 -15.80
CA ARG A 120 -20.51 7.15 -15.89
C ARG A 120 -19.17 6.68 -16.47
N GLU A 121 -18.63 7.37 -17.47
CA GLU A 121 -17.31 7.08 -18.02
C GLU A 121 -16.20 7.28 -16.98
N LYS A 122 -16.23 8.38 -16.23
CA LYS A 122 -15.27 8.62 -15.13
C LYS A 122 -15.39 7.60 -14.01
N GLU A 123 -16.61 7.23 -13.63
CA GLU A 123 -16.82 6.18 -12.62
C GLU A 123 -16.31 4.81 -13.09
N LEU A 124 -16.47 4.50 -14.38
CA LEU A 124 -15.92 3.30 -14.99
C LEU A 124 -14.38 3.31 -14.98
N GLU A 125 -13.76 4.42 -15.37
CA GLU A 125 -12.30 4.61 -15.32
C GLU A 125 -11.76 4.38 -13.91
N ILE A 126 -12.37 5.03 -12.91
CA ILE A 126 -11.98 4.88 -11.50
C ILE A 126 -12.10 3.42 -11.06
N SER A 127 -13.18 2.73 -11.43
CA SER A 127 -13.39 1.33 -11.08
C SER A 127 -12.34 0.41 -11.70
N ILE A 128 -12.03 0.58 -12.99
CA ILE A 128 -11.03 -0.22 -13.70
C ILE A 128 -9.65 -0.04 -13.06
N GLU A 129 -9.22 1.20 -12.86
CA GLU A 129 -7.90 1.49 -12.34
C GLU A 129 -7.74 1.09 -10.87
N SER A 130 -8.79 1.28 -10.05
CA SER A 130 -8.79 0.82 -8.66
C SER A 130 -8.64 -0.69 -8.56
N ASN A 131 -9.34 -1.44 -9.43
CA ASN A 131 -9.26 -2.90 -9.47
C ASN A 131 -7.88 -3.38 -9.94
N ARG A 132 -7.28 -2.68 -10.91
CA ARG A 132 -5.91 -2.97 -11.39
C ARG A 132 -4.91 -2.84 -10.24
N ILE A 133 -4.88 -1.69 -9.55
CA ILE A 133 -3.95 -1.44 -8.44
C ILE A 133 -4.15 -2.45 -7.31
N TYR A 134 -5.40 -2.75 -6.95
CA TYR A 134 -5.69 -3.76 -5.91
C TYR A 134 -5.22 -5.16 -6.33
N SER A 135 -5.38 -5.54 -7.60
CA SER A 135 -4.90 -6.81 -8.13
C SER A 135 -3.37 -6.90 -8.08
N ASP A 136 -2.69 -5.84 -8.50
CA ASP A 136 -1.22 -5.76 -8.46
C ASP A 136 -0.69 -5.90 -7.02
N LEU A 137 -1.30 -5.16 -6.07
CA LEU A 137 -0.98 -5.28 -4.65
C LEU A 137 -1.18 -6.70 -4.14
N LYS A 138 -2.33 -7.33 -4.46
CA LYS A 138 -2.63 -8.70 -4.05
C LYS A 138 -1.59 -9.69 -4.57
N MET A 139 -1.15 -9.54 -5.82
CA MET A 139 -0.10 -10.38 -6.41
C MET A 139 1.23 -10.21 -5.68
N SER A 140 1.67 -8.97 -5.47
CA SER A 140 2.91 -8.71 -4.71
C SER A 140 2.86 -9.23 -3.27
N MET A 141 1.70 -9.18 -2.62
CA MET A 141 1.53 -9.78 -1.30
C MET A 141 1.67 -11.31 -1.32
N LEU A 142 1.14 -11.99 -2.34
CA LEU A 142 1.31 -13.43 -2.51
C LEU A 142 2.78 -13.81 -2.74
N GLU A 143 3.53 -12.99 -3.48
CA GLU A 143 4.97 -13.17 -3.66
C GLU A 143 5.72 -13.08 -2.33
N ILE A 144 5.43 -12.06 -1.50
CA ILE A 144 6.02 -11.93 -0.16
C ILE A 144 5.73 -13.19 0.68
N LYS A 145 4.49 -13.70 0.66
CA LYS A 145 4.13 -14.95 1.35
C LYS A 145 5.00 -16.11 0.89
N ASN A 146 5.20 -16.26 -0.42
CA ASN A 146 5.91 -17.40 -0.99
C ASN A 146 7.42 -17.32 -0.74
N ILE A 147 8.01 -16.14 -0.86
CA ILE A 147 9.46 -15.92 -0.69
C ILE A 147 9.85 -16.03 0.79
N TYR A 148 9.08 -15.41 1.67
CA TYR A 148 9.46 -15.24 3.08
C TYR A 148 8.68 -16.13 4.05
N GLY A 149 7.75 -16.95 3.55
CA GLY A 149 6.90 -17.81 4.38
C GLY A 149 5.95 -17.03 5.29
N ILE A 150 5.66 -15.75 4.99
CA ILE A 150 4.76 -14.92 5.79
C ILE A 150 3.32 -15.41 5.64
N GLN A 151 2.65 -15.66 6.76
CA GLN A 151 1.22 -15.99 6.72
C GLN A 151 0.41 -14.73 6.43
N ILE A 152 -0.56 -14.82 5.52
CA ILE A 152 -1.48 -13.72 5.20
C ILE A 152 -2.89 -14.14 5.53
N VAL A 153 -3.57 -13.33 6.33
CA VAL A 153 -4.97 -13.45 6.71
C VAL A 153 -5.69 -12.22 6.19
N TYR A 154 -6.70 -12.44 5.34
CA TYR A 154 -7.58 -11.40 4.84
C TYR A 154 -8.77 -11.28 5.78
N ASN A 155 -9.00 -10.07 6.28
CA ASN A 155 -10.09 -9.72 7.17
C ASN A 155 -10.90 -8.55 6.61
#